data_AF-A0A7C1ZKH4-F1
#
_entry.id   AF-A0A7C1ZKH4-F1
#
_cell.length_a   1.000
_cell.length_b   1.000
_cell.length_c   1.000
_cell.angle_alpha   90.00
_cell.angle_beta   90.00
_cell.angle_gamma   90.00
#
_symmetry.space_group_name_H-M   'P 1'
#
loop_
_entity.id
_entity.type
_entity.pdbx_description
1 polymer ?
#
loop_
_entity_poly.entity_id
_entity_poly.type
_entity_poly.pdbx_seq_one_letter_code
_entity_poly.pdbx_strand_id
1 'polypeptide(L)'
;MPRETTKEITIPNDLTYVGVFLTFRCRYNCSYCINYQGKLTIRKELSPLQWVEGLNRLKTKRVSMVPITLQGGEPSLYPGYLTVIKRLKKEFYIDLLTNLDFDVEEFVDDIPPERMQRAVPYASIRVSHHPGKTDLNGLLGRIYGLQKRGYSIGLFAIDHPSMDHSQVIEKCKRLGIDFRLKEFLGMHDGKLYGTYKYLGAVSQTLDKTGRLSKVFPKKVECKSTELLIAPDGNIHKCHRDLYYGEYPLGNILDEKLE
;
A
#
# COMPACT_ATOMS: atom_id res chain seq x y z
N MET A 1 -16.40 5.51 33.42
CA MET A 1 -14.98 5.39 33.82
C MET A 1 -14.14 5.91 32.66
N PRO A 2 -13.18 6.81 32.88
CA PRO A 2 -12.24 7.18 31.82
C PRO A 2 -11.46 5.91 31.45
N ARG A 3 -11.48 5.51 30.18
CA ARG A 3 -10.59 4.43 29.72
C ARG A 3 -9.16 4.84 30.06
N GLU A 4 -8.41 3.97 30.74
CA GLU A 4 -6.96 4.12 30.85
C GLU A 4 -6.41 4.47 29.46
N THR A 5 -5.63 5.54 29.39
CA THR A 5 -4.99 5.96 28.16
C THR A 5 -4.13 4.80 27.66
N THR A 6 -4.50 4.22 26.52
CA THR A 6 -3.78 3.10 25.91
C THR A 6 -2.31 3.48 25.72
N LYS A 7 -1.39 2.60 26.12
CA LYS A 7 0.05 2.84 26.06
C LYS A 7 0.47 3.19 24.62
N GLU A 8 1.22 4.28 24.48
CA GLU A 8 1.77 4.71 23.20
C GLU A 8 2.86 3.75 22.72
N ILE A 9 2.92 3.54 21.40
CA ILE A 9 3.83 2.60 20.72
C ILE A 9 4.90 3.41 19.99
N THR A 10 6.17 3.14 20.26
CA THR A 10 7.27 3.80 19.54
C THR A 10 7.62 2.97 18.31
N ILE A 11 7.60 3.58 17.13
CA ILE A 11 8.04 2.90 15.91
C ILE A 11 9.53 3.11 15.64
N PRO A 12 10.22 2.16 14.98
CA PRO A 12 11.61 2.35 14.55
C PRO A 12 11.79 3.59 13.67
N ASN A 13 12.91 4.30 13.86
CA ASN A 13 13.19 5.57 13.17
C ASN A 13 13.52 5.40 11.68
N ASP A 14 13.87 4.18 11.26
CA ASP A 14 14.27 3.83 9.90
C ASP A 14 13.13 3.25 9.06
N LEU A 15 11.90 3.25 9.59
CA LEU A 15 10.72 2.94 8.80
C LEU A 15 10.53 3.99 7.70
N THR A 16 10.16 3.52 6.52
CA THR A 16 9.75 4.35 5.39
C THR A 16 8.25 4.63 5.41
N TYR A 17 7.44 3.67 5.85
CA TYR A 17 6.00 3.80 6.07
C TYR A 17 5.44 2.72 7.01
N VAL A 18 4.24 2.98 7.56
CA VAL A 18 3.40 1.97 8.20
C VAL A 18 2.30 1.58 7.22
N GLY A 19 2.33 0.35 6.71
CA GLY A 19 1.38 -0.15 5.73
C GLY A 19 0.14 -0.73 6.40
N VAL A 20 -1.01 -0.13 6.20
CA VAL A 20 -2.28 -0.56 6.80
C VAL A 20 -3.15 -1.20 5.74
N PHE A 21 -3.44 -2.49 5.93
CA PHE A 21 -4.29 -3.29 5.07
C PHE A 21 -5.67 -3.39 5.69
N LEU A 22 -6.52 -2.38 5.46
CA LEU A 22 -7.89 -2.36 5.99
C LEU A 22 -8.69 -3.58 5.52
N THR A 23 -8.43 -4.00 4.28
CA THR A 23 -9.03 -5.17 3.65
C THR A 23 -8.11 -5.73 2.57
N PHE A 24 -8.23 -7.03 2.30
CA PHE A 24 -7.66 -7.66 1.11
C PHE A 24 -8.66 -7.73 -0.06
N ARG A 25 -9.90 -7.29 0.14
CA ARG A 25 -10.92 -7.29 -0.90
C ARG A 25 -10.56 -6.28 -1.99
N CYS A 26 -10.72 -6.69 -3.24
CA CYS A 26 -10.60 -5.83 -4.42
C CYS A 26 -11.59 -6.33 -5.47
N ARG A 27 -12.23 -5.42 -6.22
CA ARG A 27 -13.08 -5.78 -7.36
C ARG A 27 -12.29 -6.25 -8.57
N TYR A 28 -10.99 -5.95 -8.61
CA TYR A 28 -10.11 -6.32 -9.71
C TYR A 28 -9.36 -7.62 -9.39
N ASN A 29 -9.12 -8.41 -10.43
CA ASN A 29 -8.41 -9.69 -10.37
C ASN A 29 -7.13 -9.65 -11.23
N CYS A 30 -6.36 -8.57 -11.11
CA CYS A 30 -5.18 -8.33 -11.94
C CYS A 30 -4.18 -9.50 -11.84
N SER A 31 -3.76 -10.03 -12.99
CA SER A 31 -2.84 -11.18 -13.07
C SER A 31 -1.49 -10.94 -12.39
N TYR A 32 -1.03 -9.69 -12.38
CA TYR A 32 0.22 -9.24 -11.76
C TYR A 32 0.07 -8.83 -10.28
N CYS A 33 -1.13 -8.89 -9.71
CA CYS A 33 -1.34 -8.44 -8.33
C CYS A 33 -0.82 -9.45 -7.32
N ILE A 34 0.03 -8.97 -6.40
CA ILE A 34 0.66 -9.80 -5.37
C ILE A 34 -0.33 -10.53 -4.45
N ASN A 35 -1.55 -9.99 -4.26
CA ASN A 35 -2.58 -10.65 -3.45
C ASN A 35 -3.01 -12.01 -4.03
N TYR A 36 -2.78 -12.24 -5.32
CA TYR A 36 -3.07 -13.51 -6.01
C TYR A 36 -1.81 -14.30 -6.35
N GLN A 37 -0.62 -13.80 -5.97
CA GLN A 37 0.65 -14.47 -6.17
C GLN A 37 0.98 -15.27 -4.90
N GLY A 38 0.63 -16.57 -4.90
CA GLY A 38 0.85 -17.46 -3.77
C GLY A 38 -0.36 -17.59 -2.85
N LYS A 39 -0.12 -17.79 -1.54
CA LYS A 39 -1.17 -17.98 -0.54
C LYS A 39 -1.63 -16.63 0.02
N LEU A 40 -2.96 -16.44 0.07
CA LEU A 40 -3.61 -15.36 0.80
C LEU A 40 -4.51 -15.94 1.90
N THR A 41 -4.21 -15.62 3.14
CA THR A 41 -5.04 -15.99 4.29
C THR A 41 -6.11 -14.93 4.53
N ILE A 42 -7.37 -15.32 4.34
CA ILE A 42 -8.54 -14.46 4.64
C ILE A 42 -8.61 -14.23 6.15
N ARG A 43 -8.89 -13.00 6.54
CA ARG A 43 -8.90 -12.57 7.95
C ARG A 43 -10.15 -11.79 8.28
N LYS A 44 -10.51 -11.78 9.56
CA LYS A 44 -11.54 -10.88 10.08
C LYS A 44 -11.00 -9.44 10.03
N GLU A 45 -11.77 -8.55 9.43
CA GLU A 45 -11.44 -7.12 9.39
C GLU A 45 -11.75 -6.49 10.77
N LEU A 46 -10.83 -5.70 11.32
CA LEU A 46 -11.09 -4.85 12.48
C LEU A 46 -12.19 -3.83 12.14
N SER A 47 -12.93 -3.39 13.15
CA SER A 47 -13.88 -2.28 12.99
C SER A 47 -13.18 -0.94 12.82
N PRO A 48 -13.85 0.11 12.30
CA PRO A 48 -13.21 1.40 12.07
C PRO A 48 -12.68 2.03 13.36
N LEU A 49 -13.40 1.81 14.47
CA LEU A 49 -13.01 2.31 15.79
C LEU A 49 -11.79 1.57 16.35
N GLN A 50 -11.68 0.26 16.12
CA GLN A 50 -10.49 -0.51 16.50
C GLN A 50 -9.26 -0.06 15.71
N TRP A 51 -9.40 0.21 14.40
CA TRP A 51 -8.32 0.79 13.61
C TRP A 51 -7.86 2.13 14.17
N VAL A 52 -8.79 3.02 14.48
CA VAL A 52 -8.50 4.33 15.06
C VAL A 52 -7.84 4.19 16.43
N GLU A 53 -8.33 3.31 17.28
CA GLU A 53 -7.78 3.03 18.61
C GLU A 53 -6.34 2.54 18.53
N GLY A 54 -6.07 1.51 17.70
CA GLY A 54 -4.73 0.95 17.54
C GLY A 54 -3.74 1.91 16.90
N LEU A 55 -4.11 2.54 15.78
CA LEU A 55 -3.20 3.41 15.03
C LEU A 55 -2.88 4.72 15.77
N ASN A 56 -3.82 5.27 16.55
CA ASN A 56 -3.57 6.49 17.32
C ASN A 56 -2.59 6.27 18.49
N ARG A 57 -2.25 5.02 18.83
CA ARG A 57 -1.18 4.73 19.79
C ARG A 57 0.22 4.95 19.20
N LEU A 58 0.37 4.93 17.87
CA LEU A 58 1.67 5.07 17.22
C LEU A 58 2.27 6.47 17.47
N LYS A 59 3.54 6.51 17.89
CA LYS A 59 4.37 7.73 17.89
C LYS A 59 5.14 7.83 16.58
N THR A 60 4.50 8.40 15.57
CA THR A 60 5.23 8.84 14.38
C THR A 60 5.75 10.25 14.65
N LYS A 61 7.07 10.46 14.62
CA LYS A 61 7.60 11.83 14.69
C LYS A 61 7.37 12.47 13.32
N ARG A 62 6.76 13.65 13.25
CA ARG A 62 6.64 14.37 11.96
C ARG A 62 7.98 14.57 11.26
N VAL A 63 9.07 14.65 12.02
CA VAL A 63 10.45 14.76 11.51
C VAL A 63 10.89 13.51 10.73
N SER A 64 10.36 12.33 11.04
CA SER A 64 10.68 11.11 10.29
C SER A 64 9.86 10.98 9.02
N MET A 65 8.87 11.86 8.79
CA MET A 65 8.02 11.90 7.59
C MET A 65 7.35 10.56 7.23
N VAL A 66 7.22 9.65 8.20
CA VAL A 66 6.67 8.30 8.04
C VAL A 66 5.14 8.40 7.94
N PRO A 67 4.53 8.06 6.79
CA PRO A 67 3.09 8.06 6.65
C PRO A 67 2.47 6.76 7.18
N ILE A 68 1.21 6.87 7.60
CA ILE A 68 0.29 5.73 7.65
C ILE A 68 -0.27 5.57 6.24
N THR A 69 0.11 4.48 5.56
CA THR A 69 -0.25 4.23 4.17
C THR A 69 -1.36 3.20 4.10
N LEU A 70 -2.58 3.65 3.79
CA LEU A 70 -3.71 2.77 3.53
C LEU A 70 -3.52 2.08 2.16
N GLN A 71 -3.45 0.75 2.16
CA GLN A 71 -3.15 -0.05 0.97
C GLN A 71 -3.73 -1.47 1.08
N GLY A 72 -3.41 -2.36 0.13
CA GLY A 72 -3.73 -3.78 0.22
C GLY A 72 -4.55 -4.30 -0.96
N GLY A 73 -5.79 -4.67 -0.70
CA GLY A 73 -6.78 -4.79 -1.76
C GLY A 73 -7.12 -3.41 -2.31
N GLU A 74 -8.40 -3.06 -2.30
CA GLU A 74 -8.85 -1.68 -2.52
C GLU A 74 -9.36 -1.09 -1.20
N PRO A 75 -8.63 -0.13 -0.58
CA PRO A 75 -9.01 0.43 0.71
C PRO A 75 -10.44 0.96 0.76
N SER A 76 -10.96 1.55 -0.33
CA SER A 76 -12.31 2.11 -0.37
C SER A 76 -13.44 1.06 -0.28
N LEU A 77 -13.15 -0.24 -0.47
CA LEU A 77 -14.14 -1.31 -0.24
C LEU A 77 -14.34 -1.66 1.24
N TYR A 78 -13.49 -1.12 2.13
CA TYR A 78 -13.68 -1.22 3.56
C TYR A 78 -14.70 -0.16 4.03
N PRO A 79 -15.88 -0.54 4.57
CA PRO A 79 -17.00 0.39 4.81
C PRO A 79 -16.71 1.59 5.72
N GLY A 80 -15.61 1.62 6.46
CA GLY A 80 -15.23 2.73 7.33
C GLY A 80 -13.90 3.39 7.00
N TYR A 81 -13.41 3.28 5.76
CA TYR A 81 -12.09 3.81 5.40
C TYR A 81 -12.01 5.33 5.60
N LEU A 82 -13.06 6.09 5.24
CA LEU A 82 -13.17 7.53 5.52
C LEU A 82 -13.15 7.81 7.03
N THR A 83 -13.88 7.02 7.82
CA THR A 83 -13.89 7.15 9.29
C THR A 83 -12.49 6.97 9.87
N VAL A 84 -11.71 6.01 9.38
CA VAL A 84 -10.32 5.83 9.81
C VAL A 84 -9.50 7.09 9.49
N ILE A 85 -9.49 7.56 8.24
CA ILE A 85 -8.74 8.76 7.83
C ILE A 85 -9.10 9.99 8.67
N LYS A 86 -10.41 10.22 8.89
CA LYS A 86 -10.95 11.37 9.63
C LYS A 86 -10.54 11.39 11.10
N ARG A 87 -10.49 10.21 11.75
CA ARG A 87 -10.28 10.10 13.20
C ARG A 87 -8.85 9.79 13.62
N LEU A 88 -7.96 9.50 12.67
CA LEU A 88 -6.53 9.45 12.93
C LEU A 88 -5.99 10.81 13.37
N LYS A 89 -5.05 10.82 14.34
CA LYS A 89 -4.42 12.05 14.85
C LYS A 89 -3.96 12.96 13.70
N LYS A 90 -4.24 14.27 13.82
CA LYS A 90 -3.90 15.28 12.80
C LYS A 90 -2.40 15.40 12.51
N GLU A 91 -1.56 14.97 13.45
CA GLU A 91 -0.12 14.97 13.28
C GLU A 91 0.40 13.91 12.30
N PHE A 92 -0.37 12.84 12.07
CA PHE A 92 0.01 11.78 11.14
C PHE A 92 -0.09 12.25 9.69
N TYR A 93 0.93 11.95 8.90
CA TYR A 93 0.76 11.93 7.45
C TYR A 93 0.01 10.67 7.02
N ILE A 94 -0.87 10.81 6.04
CA ILE A 94 -1.61 9.70 5.47
C ILE A 94 -1.32 9.64 3.97
N ASP A 95 -1.00 8.44 3.51
CA ASP A 95 -0.95 8.12 2.09
C ASP A 95 -2.08 7.10 1.78
N LEU A 96 -2.64 7.18 0.57
CA LEU A 96 -3.68 6.29 0.08
C LEU A 96 -3.25 5.66 -1.25
N LEU A 97 -3.12 4.34 -1.28
CA LEU A 97 -2.90 3.57 -2.51
C LEU A 97 -4.23 2.94 -2.90
N THR A 98 -4.76 3.35 -4.06
CA THR A 98 -6.13 3.02 -4.47
C THR A 98 -6.21 2.85 -5.99
N ASN A 99 -7.21 2.15 -6.49
CA ASN A 99 -7.60 2.15 -7.90
C ASN A 99 -8.57 3.29 -8.25
N LEU A 100 -8.95 4.12 -7.27
CA LEU A 100 -9.91 5.22 -7.38
C LEU A 100 -11.32 4.76 -7.81
N ASP A 101 -11.72 3.53 -7.50
CA ASP A 101 -13.05 2.98 -7.79
C ASP A 101 -14.05 3.27 -6.66
N PHE A 102 -14.20 4.55 -6.31
CA PHE A 102 -15.13 5.04 -5.29
C PHE A 102 -15.70 6.42 -5.65
N ASP A 103 -16.67 6.90 -4.86
CA ASP A 103 -17.28 8.22 -5.02
C ASP A 103 -16.30 9.32 -4.61
N VAL A 104 -15.80 10.06 -5.60
CA VAL A 104 -14.80 11.11 -5.40
C VAL A 104 -15.40 12.32 -4.68
N GLU A 105 -16.67 12.64 -4.90
CA GLU A 105 -17.28 13.80 -4.25
C GLU A 105 -17.55 13.50 -2.76
N GLU A 106 -18.00 12.27 -2.42
CA GLU A 106 -18.07 11.83 -1.02
C GLU A 106 -16.71 11.95 -0.32
N PHE A 107 -15.63 11.52 -0.99
CA PHE A 107 -14.28 11.64 -0.45
C PHE A 107 -13.86 13.09 -0.23
N VAL A 108 -14.18 14.00 -1.16
CA VAL A 108 -13.83 15.42 -1.07
C VAL A 108 -14.59 16.12 0.05
N ASP A 109 -15.88 15.80 0.21
CA ASP A 109 -16.72 16.36 1.27
C ASP A 109 -16.21 15.98 2.67
N ASP A 110 -15.65 14.77 2.81
CA ASP A 110 -15.21 14.24 4.09
C ASP A 110 -13.74 14.52 4.43
N ILE A 111 -12.85 14.55 3.42
CA ILE A 111 -11.40 14.54 3.62
C ILE A 111 -10.78 15.78 2.99
N PRO A 112 -10.40 16.81 3.76
CA PRO A 112 -9.78 17.99 3.18
C PRO A 112 -8.39 17.67 2.60
N PRO A 113 -7.93 18.39 1.55
CA PRO A 113 -6.69 18.08 0.85
C PRO A 113 -5.46 18.09 1.76
N GLU A 114 -5.43 18.94 2.80
CA GLU A 114 -4.33 19.01 3.77
C GLU A 114 -4.15 17.71 4.57
N ARG A 115 -5.20 16.87 4.65
CA ARG A 115 -5.13 15.54 5.28
C ARG A 115 -4.27 14.57 4.46
N MET A 116 -4.21 14.80 3.14
CA MET A 116 -3.54 13.98 2.12
C MET A 116 -2.40 14.75 1.47
N GLN A 117 -1.60 15.44 2.28
CA GLN A 117 -0.43 16.17 1.83
C GLN A 117 0.78 15.86 2.70
N ARG A 118 1.90 15.62 2.03
CA ARG A 118 3.20 15.41 2.65
C ARG A 118 4.26 16.01 1.75
N ALA A 119 5.22 16.74 2.33
CA ALA A 119 6.26 17.45 1.59
C ALA A 119 7.38 16.52 1.08
N VAL A 120 7.01 15.48 0.32
CA VAL A 120 7.94 14.54 -0.32
C VAL A 120 7.75 14.51 -1.83
N PRO A 121 8.70 13.98 -2.60
CA PRO A 121 8.60 13.95 -4.06
C PRO A 121 7.44 13.13 -4.63
N TYR A 122 6.77 12.28 -3.84
CA TYR A 122 5.70 11.40 -4.31
C TYR A 122 4.34 11.87 -3.84
N ALA A 123 3.32 11.71 -4.68
CA ALA A 123 1.94 11.97 -4.30
C ALA A 123 1.49 11.14 -3.09
N SER A 124 0.70 11.75 -2.21
CA SER A 124 0.08 11.06 -1.06
C SER A 124 -1.05 10.14 -1.50
N ILE A 125 -1.82 10.52 -2.53
CA ILE A 125 -2.77 9.63 -3.19
C ILE A 125 -2.11 9.04 -4.43
N ARG A 126 -1.92 7.72 -4.43
CA ARG A 126 -1.26 6.99 -5.52
C ARG A 126 -2.26 6.09 -6.18
N VAL A 127 -2.78 6.56 -7.31
CA VAL A 127 -3.79 5.84 -8.07
C VAL A 127 -3.11 4.78 -8.91
N SER A 128 -3.53 3.53 -8.78
CA SER A 128 -3.00 2.40 -9.54
C SER A 128 -3.75 2.27 -10.86
N HIS A 129 -3.04 2.40 -11.97
CA HIS A 129 -3.58 2.17 -13.31
C HIS A 129 -3.71 0.67 -13.56
N HIS A 130 -4.92 0.25 -13.91
CA HIS A 130 -5.24 -1.14 -14.25
C HIS A 130 -5.81 -1.21 -15.68
N PRO A 131 -4.98 -1.50 -16.69
CA PRO A 131 -5.43 -1.60 -18.07
C PRO A 131 -6.63 -2.56 -18.22
N GLY A 132 -7.66 -2.12 -18.94
CA GLY A 132 -8.88 -2.89 -19.18
C GLY A 132 -9.84 -3.03 -17.99
N LYS A 133 -9.56 -2.42 -16.83
CA LYS A 133 -10.47 -2.40 -15.67
C LYS A 133 -11.21 -1.07 -15.49
N THR A 134 -10.66 0.01 -16.00
CA THR A 134 -11.22 1.36 -15.89
C THR A 134 -11.06 2.09 -17.21
N ASP A 135 -12.02 2.93 -17.58
CA ASP A 135 -11.83 3.87 -18.69
C ASP A 135 -10.73 4.87 -18.34
N LEU A 136 -9.70 4.94 -19.19
CA LEU A 136 -8.53 5.77 -18.95
C LEU A 136 -8.88 7.26 -18.90
N ASN A 137 -9.75 7.74 -19.80
CA ASN A 137 -10.08 9.16 -19.85
C ASN A 137 -10.87 9.59 -18.62
N GLY A 138 -11.88 8.80 -18.22
CA GLY A 138 -12.64 9.02 -16.99
C GLY A 138 -11.77 8.93 -15.74
N LEU A 139 -10.81 8.00 -15.69
CA LEU A 139 -9.83 7.94 -14.59
C LEU A 139 -8.97 9.21 -14.51
N LEU A 140 -8.39 9.64 -15.64
CA LEU A 140 -7.57 10.85 -15.71
C LEU A 140 -8.38 12.11 -15.39
N GLY A 141 -9.64 12.18 -15.81
CA GLY A 141 -10.54 13.27 -15.48
C GLY A 141 -10.77 13.40 -13.97
N ARG A 142 -10.99 12.27 -13.28
CA ARG A 142 -11.14 12.25 -11.80
C ARG A 142 -9.85 12.65 -11.09
N ILE A 143 -8.70 12.15 -11.55
CA ILE A 143 -7.38 12.54 -10.99
C ILE A 143 -7.15 14.05 -11.17
N TYR A 144 -7.39 14.57 -12.37
CA TYR A 144 -7.25 15.99 -12.66
C TYR A 144 -8.21 16.84 -11.80
N GLY A 145 -9.45 16.39 -11.63
CA GLY A 145 -10.44 17.06 -10.78
C GLY A 145 -10.02 17.14 -9.30
N LEU A 146 -9.40 16.08 -8.77
CA LEU A 146 -8.81 16.08 -7.43
C LEU A 146 -7.57 16.97 -7.35
N GLN A 147 -6.69 16.93 -8.36
CA GLN A 147 -5.51 17.80 -8.42
C GLN A 147 -5.91 19.29 -8.41
N LYS A 148 -6.98 19.67 -9.13
CA LYS A 148 -7.53 21.04 -9.12
C LYS A 148 -8.12 21.48 -7.79
N ARG A 149 -8.53 20.53 -6.95
CA ARG A 149 -9.00 20.77 -5.57
C ARG A 149 -7.85 20.74 -4.54
N GLY A 150 -6.59 20.66 -4.99
CA GLY A 150 -5.42 20.76 -4.11
C GLY A 150 -4.92 19.43 -3.52
N TYR A 151 -5.47 18.29 -3.94
CA TYR A 151 -4.95 17.00 -3.48
C TYR A 151 -3.60 16.68 -4.11
N SER A 152 -2.70 16.11 -3.30
CA SER A 152 -1.45 15.52 -3.78
C SER A 152 -1.74 14.13 -4.36
N ILE A 153 -2.03 14.06 -5.65
CA ILE A 153 -2.47 12.86 -6.35
C ILE A 153 -1.65 12.60 -7.63
N GLY A 154 -1.36 11.33 -7.90
CA GLY A 154 -0.66 10.90 -9.12
C GLY A 154 -1.11 9.51 -9.59
N LEU A 155 -0.79 9.18 -10.83
CA LEU A 155 -1.07 7.89 -11.45
C LEU A 155 0.18 7.01 -11.48
N PHE A 156 0.03 5.75 -11.10
CA PHE A 156 1.11 4.78 -11.01
C PHE A 156 0.74 3.54 -11.81
N ALA A 157 1.64 3.00 -12.61
CA ALA A 157 1.45 1.72 -13.29
C ALA A 157 2.58 0.75 -12.96
N ILE A 158 2.30 -0.55 -13.06
CA ILE A 158 3.35 -1.58 -13.04
C ILE A 158 3.93 -1.67 -14.45
N ASP A 159 5.25 -1.57 -14.56
CA ASP A 159 6.01 -1.72 -15.81
C ASP A 159 6.10 -3.20 -16.19
N HIS A 160 4.96 -3.77 -16.55
CA HIS A 160 4.86 -5.18 -16.91
C HIS A 160 5.20 -5.35 -18.40
N PRO A 161 6.03 -6.35 -18.77
CA PRO A 161 6.48 -6.54 -20.16
C PRO A 161 5.37 -6.72 -21.19
N SER A 162 4.17 -7.14 -20.76
CA SER A 162 3.00 -7.29 -21.64
C SER A 162 2.14 -6.02 -21.77
N MET A 163 2.57 -4.88 -21.24
CA MET A 163 1.80 -3.64 -21.21
C MET A 163 2.51 -2.52 -21.98
N ASP A 164 1.75 -1.80 -22.79
CA ASP A 164 2.19 -0.55 -23.40
C ASP A 164 1.64 0.64 -22.60
N HIS A 165 2.54 1.50 -22.13
CA HIS A 165 2.21 2.68 -21.34
C HIS A 165 2.29 3.98 -22.13
N SER A 166 2.67 3.95 -23.42
CA SER A 166 2.94 5.13 -24.24
C SER A 166 1.78 6.13 -24.24
N GLN A 167 0.55 5.63 -24.43
CA GLN A 167 -0.65 6.48 -24.44
C GLN A 167 -0.93 7.11 -23.06
N VAL A 168 -0.71 6.38 -21.98
CA VAL A 168 -0.93 6.85 -20.61
C VAL A 168 0.08 7.95 -20.26
N ILE A 169 1.36 7.72 -20.60
CA ILE A 169 2.45 8.68 -20.40
C ILE A 169 2.13 10.00 -21.12
N GLU A 170 1.76 9.93 -22.40
CA GLU A 170 1.46 11.13 -23.19
C GLU A 170 0.27 11.91 -22.60
N LYS A 171 -0.81 11.21 -22.23
CA LYS A 171 -1.99 11.85 -21.64
C LYS A 171 -1.70 12.49 -20.28
N CYS A 172 -0.99 11.79 -19.39
CA CYS A 172 -0.60 12.34 -18.09
C CYS A 172 0.29 13.58 -18.25
N LYS A 173 1.26 13.54 -19.18
CA LYS A 173 2.13 14.69 -19.48
C LYS A 173 1.34 15.90 -19.94
N ARG A 174 0.37 15.72 -20.85
CA ARG A 174 -0.49 16.83 -21.34
C ARG A 174 -1.37 17.43 -20.23
N LEU A 175 -1.81 16.61 -19.28
CA LEU A 175 -2.66 17.03 -18.16
C LEU A 175 -1.87 17.55 -16.95
N GLY A 176 -0.53 17.43 -16.96
CA GLY A 176 0.31 17.77 -15.81
C GLY A 176 0.08 16.85 -14.61
N ILE A 177 -0.27 15.59 -14.86
CA ILE A 177 -0.46 14.54 -13.84
C ILE A 177 0.88 13.85 -13.60
N ASP A 178 1.31 13.72 -12.33
CA ASP A 178 2.48 12.92 -11.96
C ASP A 178 2.21 11.46 -12.33
N PHE A 179 2.98 10.94 -13.28
CA PHE A 179 2.90 9.55 -13.73
C PHE A 179 4.20 8.82 -13.44
N ARG A 180 4.10 7.66 -12.77
CA ARG A 180 5.28 6.84 -12.45
C ARG A 180 5.06 5.38 -12.78
N LEU A 181 6.12 4.78 -13.29
CA LEU A 181 6.23 3.34 -13.43
C LEU A 181 6.87 2.75 -12.18
N LYS A 182 6.27 1.66 -11.70
CA LYS A 182 6.87 0.78 -10.70
C LYS A 182 7.35 -0.47 -11.40
N GLU A 183 8.57 -0.89 -11.10
CA GLU A 183 9.15 -2.08 -11.68
C GLU A 183 8.28 -3.32 -11.40
N PHE A 184 8.05 -4.15 -12.41
CA PHE A 184 7.45 -5.45 -12.23
C PHE A 184 8.47 -6.42 -11.62
N LEU A 185 8.15 -6.98 -10.45
CA LEU A 185 8.96 -7.98 -9.79
C LEU A 185 8.26 -9.34 -9.89
N GLY A 186 8.75 -10.23 -10.75
CA GLY A 186 8.19 -11.57 -10.86
C GLY A 186 8.57 -12.33 -12.12
N MET A 187 8.03 -13.53 -12.24
CA MET A 187 8.17 -14.37 -13.44
C MET A 187 7.11 -13.99 -14.47
N HIS A 188 7.51 -13.81 -15.72
CA HIS A 188 6.62 -13.68 -16.87
C HIS A 188 7.24 -14.39 -18.07
N ASP A 189 6.46 -15.23 -18.75
CA ASP A 189 6.90 -16.05 -19.90
C ASP A 189 8.25 -16.78 -19.67
N GLY A 190 8.39 -17.38 -18.49
CA GLY A 190 9.60 -18.13 -18.11
C GLY A 190 10.82 -17.27 -17.78
N LYS A 191 10.71 -15.94 -17.81
CA LYS A 191 11.78 -15.00 -17.50
C LYS A 191 11.49 -14.24 -16.20
N LEU A 192 12.52 -14.08 -15.37
CA LEU A 192 12.46 -13.24 -14.18
C LEU A 192 12.65 -11.77 -14.57
N TYR A 193 11.74 -10.90 -14.13
CA TYR A 193 11.76 -9.45 -14.29
C TYR A 193 11.94 -8.77 -12.93
N GLY A 194 12.64 -7.65 -12.92
CA GLY A 194 12.83 -6.82 -11.75
C GLY A 194 14.27 -6.79 -11.22
N THR A 195 14.53 -5.82 -10.35
CA THR A 195 15.83 -5.61 -9.73
C THR A 195 15.85 -6.25 -8.34
N TYR A 196 16.54 -7.38 -8.23
CA TYR A 196 16.67 -8.11 -6.97
C TYR A 196 18.06 -7.91 -6.37
N LYS A 197 18.10 -7.45 -5.12
CA LYS A 197 19.35 -7.39 -4.34
C LYS A 197 20.01 -8.77 -4.24
N TYR A 198 19.19 -9.82 -4.11
CA TYR A 198 19.64 -11.20 -4.03
C TYR A 198 18.82 -12.06 -5.00
N LEU A 199 19.34 -12.31 -6.21
CA LEU A 199 18.69 -13.15 -7.23
C LEU A 199 18.33 -14.55 -6.69
N GLY A 200 19.13 -15.07 -5.75
CA GLY A 200 18.92 -16.35 -5.09
C GLY A 200 17.74 -16.41 -4.09
N ALA A 201 17.12 -15.27 -3.76
CA ALA A 201 16.08 -15.16 -2.74
C ALA A 201 14.65 -15.31 -3.31
N VAL A 202 14.49 -15.29 -4.63
CA VAL A 202 13.20 -15.53 -5.28
C VAL A 202 13.00 -17.05 -5.36
N SER A 203 11.95 -17.58 -4.74
CA SER A 203 11.62 -19.01 -4.84
C SER A 203 11.49 -19.38 -6.31
N GLN A 204 12.18 -20.45 -6.75
CA GLN A 204 12.40 -20.82 -8.16
C GLN A 204 13.57 -20.10 -8.85
N THR A 205 14.72 -20.01 -8.16
CA THR A 205 15.95 -19.45 -8.73
C THR A 205 16.26 -20.05 -10.08
N LEU A 206 16.44 -19.20 -11.08
CA LEU A 206 17.03 -19.60 -12.35
C LEU A 206 18.56 -19.67 -12.19
N ASP A 207 19.24 -20.61 -12.83
CA ASP A 207 20.70 -20.63 -12.94
C ASP A 207 21.19 -19.43 -13.78
N LYS A 208 22.52 -19.31 -13.94
CA LYS A 208 23.14 -18.23 -14.74
C LYS A 208 22.67 -18.20 -16.20
N THR A 209 21.95 -19.22 -16.68
CA THR A 209 21.41 -19.34 -18.03
C THR A 209 19.91 -19.06 -18.11
N GLY A 210 19.25 -18.74 -16.99
CA GLY A 210 17.81 -18.49 -16.95
C GLY A 210 16.96 -19.76 -16.81
N ARG A 211 17.50 -20.89 -16.34
CA ARG A 211 16.75 -22.16 -16.13
C ARG A 211 16.55 -22.49 -14.66
N LEU A 212 15.41 -23.07 -14.28
CA LEU A 212 15.11 -23.47 -12.89
C LEU A 212 16.26 -24.27 -12.25
N SER A 213 16.89 -23.67 -11.26
CA SER A 213 17.98 -24.17 -10.44
C SER A 213 17.46 -24.49 -9.05
N LYS A 214 17.79 -25.69 -8.55
CA LYS A 214 17.58 -26.07 -7.15
C LYS A 214 18.63 -25.41 -6.26
N VAL A 215 18.62 -24.08 -6.13
CA VAL A 215 19.46 -23.41 -5.13
C VAL A 215 18.75 -23.50 -3.78
N PHE A 216 19.40 -24.13 -2.81
CA PHE A 216 18.92 -24.13 -1.43
C PHE A 216 19.10 -22.74 -0.83
N PRO A 217 18.03 -22.10 -0.32
CA PRO A 217 18.14 -20.77 0.25
C PRO A 217 19.03 -20.80 1.50
N LYS A 218 20.03 -19.92 1.55
CA LYS A 218 20.77 -19.64 2.79
C LYS A 218 19.81 -18.95 3.77
N LYS A 219 19.88 -19.32 5.05
CA LYS A 219 19.20 -18.57 6.10
C LYS A 219 19.86 -17.20 6.22
N VAL A 220 19.05 -16.15 6.20
CA VAL A 220 19.48 -14.76 6.35
C VAL A 220 18.56 -14.04 7.33
N GLU A 221 19.09 -13.04 8.02
CA GLU A 221 18.29 -12.10 8.79
C GLU A 221 17.90 -10.94 7.87
N CYS A 222 16.60 -10.83 7.58
CA CYS A 222 16.06 -9.74 6.80
C CYS A 222 15.70 -8.58 7.72
N LYS A 223 16.22 -7.38 7.40
CA LYS A 223 15.73 -6.12 7.96
C LYS A 223 14.78 -5.48 6.96
N SER A 224 13.52 -5.28 7.35
CA SER A 224 12.55 -4.51 6.57
C SER A 224 12.56 -3.04 6.98
N THR A 225 12.15 -2.19 6.06
CA THR A 225 11.96 -0.76 6.28
C THR A 225 10.48 -0.40 6.34
N GLU A 226 9.63 -1.41 6.50
CA GLU A 226 8.17 -1.30 6.51
C GLU A 226 7.62 -2.03 7.74
N LEU A 227 6.60 -1.44 8.34
CA LEU A 227 5.76 -2.09 9.34
C LEU A 227 4.39 -2.34 8.72
N LEU A 228 3.98 -3.60 8.57
CA LEU A 228 2.74 -3.92 7.87
C LEU A 228 1.69 -4.44 8.85
N ILE A 229 0.48 -3.90 8.81
CA ILE A 229 -0.63 -4.26 9.69
C ILE A 229 -1.75 -4.86 8.84
N ALA A 230 -2.03 -6.13 9.07
CA ALA A 230 -3.03 -6.92 8.36
C ALA A 230 -4.47 -6.58 8.80
N PRO A 231 -5.52 -7.01 8.07
CA PRO A 231 -6.91 -6.67 8.38
C PRO A 231 -7.39 -6.98 9.80
N ASP A 232 -6.80 -7.99 10.44
CA ASP A 232 -7.08 -8.44 11.81
C ASP A 232 -6.26 -7.70 12.88
N GLY A 233 -5.48 -6.69 12.50
CA GLY A 233 -4.60 -5.92 13.38
C GLY A 233 -3.23 -6.55 13.61
N ASN A 234 -2.98 -7.77 13.10
CA ASN A 234 -1.70 -8.42 13.27
C ASN A 234 -0.59 -7.70 12.49
N ILE A 235 0.55 -7.51 13.14
CA ILE A 235 1.70 -6.78 12.62
C ILE A 235 2.70 -7.76 12.03
N HIS A 236 3.23 -7.45 10.85
CA HIS A 236 4.13 -8.30 10.07
C HIS A 236 5.33 -7.50 9.58
N LYS A 237 6.48 -8.17 9.48
CA LYS A 237 7.73 -7.59 8.97
C LYS A 237 7.78 -7.48 7.45
N CYS A 238 7.03 -8.31 6.72
CA CYS A 238 7.11 -8.36 5.26
C CYS A 238 5.78 -8.81 4.64
N HIS A 239 5.63 -8.54 3.34
CA HIS A 239 4.42 -8.87 2.59
C HIS A 239 4.14 -10.38 2.55
N ARG A 240 5.18 -11.24 2.48
CA ARG A 240 5.00 -12.71 2.49
C ARG A 240 4.27 -13.14 3.76
N ASP A 241 4.82 -12.78 4.92
CA ASP A 241 4.28 -13.17 6.23
C ASP A 241 2.86 -12.60 6.43
N LEU A 242 2.67 -11.35 6.00
CA LEU A 242 1.36 -10.69 5.99
C LEU A 242 0.32 -11.42 5.12
N TYR A 243 0.65 -11.81 3.89
CA TYR A 243 -0.34 -12.51 3.05
C TYR A 243 -0.56 -13.95 3.54
N TYR A 244 0.48 -14.61 4.03
CA TYR A 244 0.41 -16.03 4.44
C TYR A 244 -0.26 -16.22 5.80
N GLY A 245 -0.34 -15.17 6.64
CA GLY A 245 -0.87 -15.33 8.00
C GLY A 245 0.15 -15.85 9.00
N GLU A 246 1.44 -15.67 8.73
CA GLU A 246 2.51 -16.34 9.48
C GLU A 246 3.33 -15.34 10.27
N TYR A 247 3.88 -15.78 11.40
CA TYR A 247 4.86 -15.04 12.20
C TYR A 247 4.49 -13.58 12.54
N PRO A 248 3.27 -13.30 13.06
CA PRO A 248 2.93 -11.96 13.52
C PRO A 248 3.87 -11.54 14.65
N LEU A 249 4.30 -10.28 14.62
CA LEU A 249 5.13 -9.66 15.66
C LEU A 249 4.30 -9.26 16.91
N GLY A 250 2.99 -9.12 16.73
CA GLY A 250 2.03 -8.70 17.74
C GLY A 250 0.75 -8.19 17.07
N ASN A 251 -0.19 -7.67 17.84
CA ASN A 251 -1.40 -7.03 17.33
C ASN A 251 -1.45 -5.55 17.73
N ILE A 252 -1.92 -4.69 16.83
CA ILE A 252 -2.01 -3.23 17.07
C ILE A 252 -2.95 -2.87 18.24
N LEU A 253 -3.82 -3.79 18.64
CA LEU A 253 -4.72 -3.66 19.80
C LEU A 253 -4.13 -4.22 21.10
N ASP A 254 -2.98 -4.91 21.06
CA ASP A 254 -2.38 -5.48 22.27
C ASP A 254 -1.92 -4.38 23.21
N GLU A 255 -2.42 -4.37 24.45
CA GLU A 255 -2.12 -3.33 25.45
C GLU A 255 -0.63 -3.20 25.74
N LYS A 256 0.08 -4.34 25.68
CA LYS A 256 1.52 -4.46 25.98
C LYS A 256 2.40 -4.45 24.74
N LEU A 257 1.88 -4.03 23.58
CA LEU A 257 2.70 -3.86 22.38
C LEU A 257 3.75 -2.77 22.64
N GLU A 258 5.03 -3.08 22.37
CA GLU A 258 6.19 -2.21 22.57
C GLU A 258 6.95 -1.96 21.26
#